data_AF-A0A0L8HFZ2-F1
#
_entry.id   AF-A0A0L8HFZ2-F1
#
_cell.length_a   1.000
_cell.length_b   1.000
_cell.length_c   1.000
_cell.angle_alpha   90.00
_cell.angle_beta   90.00
_cell.angle_gamma   90.00
#
_symmetry.space_group_name_H-M   'P 1'
#
loop_
_entity.id
_entity.type
_entity.pdbx_description
1 polymer ?
#
loop_
_entity_poly.entity_id
_entity_poly.type
_entity_poly.pdbx_seq_one_letter_code
_entity_poly.pdbx_strand_id
1 'polypeptide(L)' 'STDLTDTSQISVFIRDVNLDFQITEELASVCSMHGTATGGDIFMEVQKTLQDYNLH' A
#
# COMPACT_ATOMS: atom_id res chain seq x y z
N SER A 1 22.13 -0.25 -3.65
CA SER A 1 22.51 0.09 -2.27
C SER A 1 21.44 1.04 -1.80
N THR A 2 20.53 0.54 -0.96
CA THR A 2 19.43 1.32 -0.39
C THR A 2 19.68 1.33 1.11
N ASP A 3 20.53 2.25 1.57
CA ASP A 3 20.77 2.49 2.99
C ASP A 3 20.44 3.95 3.28
N LEU A 4 19.42 4.18 4.12
CA LEU A 4 19.36 5.40 4.93
C LEU A 4 18.61 5.20 6.27
N THR A 5 17.75 4.20 6.39
CA THR A 5 17.19 3.72 7.67
C THR A 5 16.82 2.25 7.48
N ASP A 6 17.17 1.37 8.41
CA ASP A 6 16.87 -0.07 8.39
C ASP A 6 15.36 -0.33 8.60
N THR A 7 14.55 0.21 7.69
CA THR A 7 13.10 0.34 7.80
C THR A 7 12.49 -0.24 6.54
N SER A 8 11.86 -1.40 6.70
CA SER A 8 11.04 -1.97 5.64
C SER A 8 9.88 -1.03 5.32
N GLN A 9 9.44 -0.99 4.06
CA GLN A 9 8.30 -0.17 3.65
C GLN A 9 7.28 -1.05 2.94
N ILE A 10 6.01 -0.68 3.08
CA ILE A 10 4.89 -1.23 2.31
C ILE A 10 4.34 -0.13 1.41
N SER A 11 4.14 -0.48 0.14
CA SER A 11 3.46 0.37 -0.84
C SER A 11 2.16 -0.31 -1.25
N VAL A 12 1.04 0.41 -1.14
CA VAL A 12 -0.29 -0.06 -1.53
C VAL A 12 -0.67 0.59 -2.85
N PHE A 13 -1.07 -0.21 -3.83
CA PHE A 13 -1.51 0.25 -5.14
C PHE A 13 -2.98 -0.08 -5.35
N ILE A 14 -3.75 0.87 -5.86
CA ILE A 14 -5.10 0.65 -6.36
C ILE A 14 -5.02 0.46 -7.86
N ARG A 15 -5.69 -0.57 -8.37
CA ARG A 15 -5.81 -0.82 -9.81
C ARG A 15 -7.26 -0.81 -10.20
N ASP A 16 -7.57 -0.07 -11.26
CA ASP A 16 -8.89 -0.06 -11.88
C ASP A 16 -8.78 -0.56 -13.32
N VAL A 17 -9.91 -1.08 -13.83
CA VAL A 17 -10.03 -1.54 -15.22
C VAL A 17 -11.24 -0.85 -15.83
N ASN A 18 -10.99 -0.02 -16.85
CA ASN A 18 -12.07 0.68 -17.54
C ASN A 18 -12.77 -0.20 -18.58
N LEU A 19 -13.83 0.34 -19.20
CA LEU A 19 -14.62 -0.36 -20.22
C LEU A 19 -13.83 -0.73 -21.49
N ASP A 20 -12.71 -0.05 -21.72
CA ASP A 20 -11.78 -0.32 -22.82
C ASP A 20 -10.71 -1.37 -22.44
N PHE A 21 -10.89 -2.05 -21.30
CA PHE A 21 -9.95 -3.02 -20.73
C PHE A 21 -8.56 -2.43 -20.45
N GLN A 22 -8.46 -1.12 -20.28
CA GLN A 22 -7.21 -0.47 -19.88
C GLN A 22 -7.08 -0.53 -18.37
N ILE A 23 -5.89 -0.88 -17.92
CA ILE A 23 -5.54 -0.92 -16.50
C ILE A 23 -4.92 0.42 -16.13
N THR A 24 -5.47 1.07 -15.12
CA THR A 24 -4.81 2.18 -14.42
C THR A 24 -4.25 1.67 -13.09
N GLU A 25 -3.11 2.20 -12.67
CA GLU A 25 -2.47 1.86 -11.40
C GLU A 25 -2.06 3.15 -10.70
N GLU A 26 -2.50 3.31 -9.46
CA GLU A 26 -2.23 4.48 -8.64
C GLU A 26 -1.65 4.07 -7.29
N LEU A 27 -0.58 4.75 -6.88
CA LEU A 27 0.04 4.57 -5.57
C LEU A 27 -0.86 5.20 -4.50
N ALA A 28 -1.51 4.37 -3.70
CA ALA A 28 -2.50 4.79 -2.72
C ALA A 28 -1.87 5.18 -1.38
N SER A 29 -0.88 4.42 -0.92
CA SER A 29 -0.16 4.68 0.34
C SER A 29 1.27 4.13 0.29
N VAL A 30 2.17 4.78 1.03
CA VAL A 30 3.50 4.25 1.38
C VAL A 30 3.66 4.39 2.89
N CYS A 31 3.89 3.27 3.56
CA CYS A 31 4.06 3.22 5.00
C CYS A 31 5.39 2.57 5.39
N SER A 32 6.10 3.23 6.29
CA SER A 32 7.35 2.73 6.86
C SER A 32 7.06 1.76 8.00
N MET A 33 7.35 0.48 7.78
CA MET A 33 7.27 -0.57 8.79
C MET A 33 8.53 -0.55 9.67
N HIS A 34 8.45 0.20 10.77
CA HIS A 34 9.50 0.22 11.78
C HIS A 34 9.37 -1.02 12.69
N GLY A 35 10.42 -1.84 12.75
CA GLY A 35 10.55 -2.93 13.72
C GLY A 35 10.00 -4.30 13.27
N THR A 36 8.75 -4.37 12.79
CA THR A 36 8.14 -5.64 12.34
C THR A 36 7.39 -5.49 11.01
N ALA A 37 7.42 -6.56 10.21
CA ALA A 37 6.73 -6.68 8.92
C ALA A 37 5.76 -7.86 8.96
N THR A 38 4.94 -7.95 10.03
CA THR A 38 4.04 -9.09 10.19
C THR A 38 2.85 -8.99 9.23
N GLY A 39 2.18 -10.12 8.97
CA GLY A 39 0.93 -10.10 8.20
C GLY A 39 -0.16 -9.22 8.84
N GLY A 40 -0.13 -9.04 10.17
CA GLY A 40 -1.02 -8.12 10.87
C GLY A 40 -0.74 -6.65 10.53
N ASP A 41 0.53 -6.25 10.50
CA ASP A 41 0.96 -4.89 10.15
C ASP A 41 0.53 -4.54 8.72
N ILE A 42 0.74 -5.47 7.80
CA ILE A 42 0.31 -5.36 6.39
C ILE A 42 -1.21 -5.21 6.30
N PHE A 43 -1.97 -6.06 7.00
CA PHE A 43 -3.43 -6.03 6.97
C PHE A 43 -3.99 -4.71 7.50
N MET A 44 -3.45 -4.19 8.62
CA MET A 44 -3.88 -2.92 9.18
C MET A 44 -3.62 -1.75 8.22
N GLU A 45 -2.46 -1.72 7.56
CA GLU A 45 -2.13 -0.65 6.62
C GLU A 45 -3.04 -0.70 5.37
N VAL A 46 -3.35 -1.89 4.87
CA VAL A 46 -4.32 -2.06 3.77
C VAL A 46 -5.72 -1.62 4.22
N GLN A 47 -6.17 -2.03 5.40
CA GLN A 47 -7.48 -1.64 5.93
C GLN A 47 -7.59 -0.13 6.11
N LYS A 48 -6.53 0.52 6.62
CA LYS A 48 -6.45 1.97 6.73
C LYS A 48 -6.51 2.64 5.36
N THR A 49 -5.75 2.14 4.39
CA THR A 49 -5.80 2.67 3.01
C THR A 49 -7.21 2.56 2.42
N LEU A 50 -7.92 1.46 2.63
CA LEU A 50 -9.31 1.32 2.19
C LEU A 50 -10.26 2.31 2.87
N GLN A 51 -10.03 2.65 4.15
CA GLN A 51 -10.80 3.68 4.85
C GLN A 51 -10.50 5.07 4.31
N ASP A 52 -9.23 5.41 4.11
CA ASP A 52 -8.78 6.72 3.64
C ASP A 52 -9.31 7.05 2.23
N TYR A 53 -9.47 6.03 1.39
CA TYR A 53 -10.02 6.16 0.03
C TYR A 53 -11.53 5.86 -0.06
N ASN A 54 -12.21 5.62 1.07
CA ASN A 54 -13.63 5.26 1.10
C ASN A 54 -13.99 4.04 0.22
N LEU A 55 -13.11 3.04 0.18
CA LEU A 55 -13.23 1.81 -0.63
C LEU A 55 -13.75 0.60 0.18
N HIS A 56 -14.54 0.83 1.23
CA HIS A 56 -15.04 -0.19 2.16
C HIS A 56 -16.41 -0.75 1.80
#